data_AF-A0A291DQQ4-F1
#
_entry.id   AF-A0A291DQQ4-F1
#
_cell.length_a   1.000
_cell.length_b   1.000
_cell.length_c   1.000
_cell.angle_alpha   90.00
_cell.angle_beta   90.00
_cell.angle_gamma   90.00
#
_symmetry.space_group_name_H-M   'P 1'
#
loop_
_entity.id
_entity.type
_entity.pdbx_description
1 polymer ?
#
loop_
_entity_poly.entity_id
_entity_poly.type
_entity_poly.pdbx_seq_one_letter_code
_entity_poly.pdbx_strand_id
1 'polypeptide(L)'
;MRHDGRKETMLRPVKIQTNVYKHPEGSVVISFGDTTVICSATIEDRVPPFLRDTGKGWVTAEYSMLPRATNTRNRRESAKGKLSGRTMEIQRLIARSLRAVVDLEKLGERSIVVDCDVVQADGGTRTASITGAFVALRLAIDTLLRDKALTEDPIKEHLAAISVGILPDGTCVTDLDYQEDSSAAVDMNLVMTESGRFVELQGTGEEATFDGQQLNEMLIYGKTAIEELIAYQKEALFLPDEPPYEIPEKTIVIATGNPGKAKEFKAVFGAAGYDVRTLKDYPSLPDVEETGTTFEENARLKAETIARILGRPVLADDSGLKVDALGGRPGVYSARFAGEQKSDAANNAKLLYELTDVEDDKRSAQFHCTLVFAAPGKDSLVVEAQWPGRIGRIPRGENGFGYDPLFIPDGSEQSAAQMSQEEKNRVSHRGQAIKKLQEQWQVWLEGENV
;
A
#
# COMPACT_ATOMS: atom_id res chain seq x y z
N MET A 1 6.58 15.83 -28.35
CA MET A 1 6.10 16.16 -26.98
C MET A 1 4.61 15.91 -26.97
N ARG A 2 4.11 15.11 -26.01
CA ARG A 2 2.69 14.73 -25.91
C ARG A 2 1.83 15.97 -25.65
N HIS A 3 0.59 15.95 -26.13
CA HIS A 3 -0.29 17.12 -26.08
C HIS A 3 -0.74 17.49 -24.65
N ASP A 4 -0.69 16.52 -23.74
CA ASP A 4 -0.99 16.67 -22.31
C ASP A 4 0.25 16.94 -21.43
N GLY A 5 1.44 17.06 -22.05
CA GLY A 5 2.70 17.30 -21.36
C GLY A 5 3.32 16.09 -20.65
N ARG A 6 2.73 14.89 -20.75
CA ARG A 6 3.31 13.67 -20.17
C ARG A 6 4.61 13.27 -20.88
N LYS A 7 5.47 12.55 -20.14
CA LYS A 7 6.58 11.80 -20.73
C LYS A 7 6.06 10.56 -21.46
N GLU A 8 6.89 10.00 -22.33
CA GLU A 8 6.56 8.85 -23.16
C GLU A 8 6.15 7.62 -22.35
N THR A 9 6.87 7.32 -21.26
CA THR A 9 6.61 6.17 -20.39
C THR A 9 5.58 6.44 -19.29
N MET A 10 5.02 7.65 -19.20
CA MET A 10 4.24 8.08 -18.05
C MET A 10 2.75 7.74 -18.23
N LEU A 11 2.19 7.05 -17.24
CA LEU A 11 0.75 6.82 -17.11
C LEU A 11 -0.03 8.15 -16.95
N ARG A 12 -1.29 8.17 -17.36
CA ARG A 12 -2.25 9.18 -16.89
C ARG A 12 -2.48 9.02 -15.39
N PRO A 13 -3.02 10.04 -14.70
CA PRO A 13 -3.43 9.89 -13.31
C PRO A 13 -4.36 8.68 -13.14
N VAL A 14 -3.92 7.70 -12.35
CA VAL A 14 -4.70 6.50 -12.05
C VAL A 14 -5.42 6.67 -10.72
N LYS A 15 -6.72 6.38 -10.70
CA LYS A 15 -7.52 6.32 -9.48
C LYS A 15 -8.30 5.02 -9.44
N ILE A 16 -8.23 4.31 -8.32
CA ILE A 16 -9.00 3.09 -8.06
C ILE A 16 -9.81 3.34 -6.79
N GLN A 17 -11.14 3.32 -6.89
CA GLN A 17 -12.06 3.43 -5.77
C GLN A 17 -12.75 2.09 -5.57
N THR A 18 -12.64 1.49 -4.39
CA THR A 18 -13.26 0.21 -4.03
C THR A 18 -14.62 0.42 -3.37
N ASN A 19 -15.41 -0.66 -3.29
CA ASN A 19 -16.73 -0.75 -2.65
C ASN A 19 -17.70 0.42 -2.96
N VAL A 20 -17.65 0.94 -4.19
CA VAL A 20 -18.44 2.12 -4.60
C VAL A 20 -19.94 1.84 -4.62
N TYR A 21 -20.33 0.65 -5.08
CA TYR A 21 -21.73 0.22 -5.17
C TYR A 21 -22.04 -0.86 -4.15
N LYS A 22 -23.23 -0.76 -3.55
CA LYS A 22 -23.66 -1.57 -2.39
C LYS A 22 -23.97 -3.03 -2.69
N HIS A 23 -24.30 -3.36 -3.93
CA HIS A 23 -24.93 -4.64 -4.28
C HIS A 23 -23.97 -5.71 -4.78
N PRO A 24 -22.98 -5.41 -5.66
CA PRO A 24 -22.01 -6.40 -6.08
C PRO A 24 -21.10 -6.84 -4.92
N GLU A 25 -20.67 -8.11 -4.89
CA GLU A 25 -19.70 -8.58 -3.89
C GLU A 25 -18.30 -7.98 -4.10
N GLY A 26 -18.00 -7.50 -5.31
CA GLY A 26 -16.87 -6.64 -5.58
C GLY A 26 -17.26 -5.47 -6.47
N SER A 27 -16.92 -4.25 -6.05
CA SER A 27 -17.26 -3.03 -6.78
C SER A 27 -16.08 -2.08 -6.86
N VAL A 28 -15.76 -1.63 -8.07
CA VAL A 28 -14.64 -0.72 -8.34
C VAL A 28 -15.05 0.35 -9.33
N VAL A 29 -14.61 1.58 -9.12
CA VAL A 29 -14.54 2.61 -10.15
C VAL A 29 -13.07 2.91 -10.42
N ILE A 30 -12.63 2.64 -11.64
CA ILE A 30 -11.26 2.88 -12.09
C ILE A 30 -11.22 4.03 -13.10
N SER A 31 -10.24 4.91 -12.94
CA SER A 31 -10.00 6.02 -13.85
C SER A 31 -8.54 6.03 -14.32
N PHE A 32 -8.33 6.11 -15.63
CA PHE A 32 -7.05 6.40 -16.30
C PHE A 32 -7.18 7.76 -16.97
N GLY A 33 -6.76 8.82 -16.29
CA GLY A 33 -7.10 10.19 -16.68
C GLY A 33 -8.61 10.34 -16.82
N ASP A 34 -9.07 10.72 -18.01
CA ASP A 34 -10.50 10.94 -18.30
C ASP A 34 -11.26 9.64 -18.62
N THR A 35 -10.60 8.52 -18.90
CA THR A 35 -11.29 7.23 -19.06
C THR A 35 -11.74 6.73 -17.70
N THR A 36 -13.04 6.51 -17.52
CA THR A 36 -13.63 5.98 -16.28
C THR A 36 -14.52 4.77 -16.57
N VAL A 37 -14.27 3.68 -15.84
CA VAL A 37 -14.98 2.41 -15.95
C VAL A 37 -15.49 1.97 -14.59
N ILE A 38 -16.76 1.58 -14.53
CA ILE A 38 -17.34 0.87 -13.38
C ILE A 38 -17.11 -0.62 -13.62
N CYS A 39 -16.49 -1.29 -12.66
CA CYS A 39 -16.28 -2.72 -12.66
C CYS A 39 -17.02 -3.35 -11.47
N SER A 40 -17.97 -4.25 -11.74
CA SER A 40 -18.65 -5.04 -10.71
C SER A 40 -18.39 -6.52 -10.89
N ALA A 41 -18.11 -7.24 -9.82
CA ALA A 41 -18.02 -8.68 -9.79
C ALA A 41 -19.19 -9.24 -8.98
N THR A 42 -19.97 -10.11 -9.63
CA THR A 42 -21.15 -10.77 -9.05
C THR A 42 -20.88 -12.27 -8.94
N ILE A 43 -21.13 -12.84 -7.77
CA ILE A 43 -21.02 -14.29 -7.54
C ILE A 43 -22.36 -14.97 -7.86
N GLU A 44 -22.32 -16.03 -8.65
CA GLU A 44 -23.48 -16.88 -8.92
C GLU A 44 -23.18 -18.34 -8.54
N ASP A 45 -24.07 -18.97 -7.77
CA ASP A 45 -24.03 -20.40 -7.44
C ASP A 45 -24.52 -21.28 -8.61
N ARG A 46 -23.98 -21.01 -9.80
CA ARG A 46 -24.21 -21.81 -11.01
C ARG A 46 -23.00 -21.71 -11.92
N VAL A 47 -22.84 -22.72 -12.78
CA VAL A 47 -21.83 -22.74 -13.84
C VAL A 47 -22.50 -22.89 -15.21
N PRO A 48 -21.82 -22.51 -16.31
CA PRO A 48 -22.30 -22.81 -17.64
C PRO A 48 -22.62 -24.31 -17.82
N PRO A 49 -23.59 -24.68 -18.68
CA PRO A 49 -24.01 -26.08 -18.83
C PRO A 49 -22.89 -27.08 -19.14
N PHE A 50 -21.82 -26.64 -19.82
CA PHE A 50 -20.68 -27.48 -20.17
C PHE A 50 -19.70 -27.75 -19.01
N LEU A 51 -19.87 -27.09 -17.85
CA LEU A 51 -19.05 -27.26 -16.64
C LEU A 51 -19.81 -27.87 -15.46
N ARG A 52 -21.09 -28.19 -15.64
CA ARG A 52 -21.90 -28.82 -14.58
C ARG A 52 -21.30 -30.16 -14.17
N ASP A 53 -21.24 -30.42 -12.87
CA ASP A 53 -20.72 -31.66 -12.26
C ASP A 53 -19.21 -31.91 -12.53
N THR A 54 -18.45 -30.88 -12.93
CA THR A 54 -17.00 -30.98 -13.15
C THR A 54 -16.16 -30.57 -11.94
N GLY A 55 -16.79 -29.95 -10.94
CA GLY A 55 -16.10 -29.35 -9.79
C GLY A 55 -15.40 -28.02 -10.10
N LYS A 56 -15.49 -27.51 -11.34
CA LYS A 56 -14.80 -26.29 -11.79
C LYS A 56 -15.72 -25.09 -11.84
N GLY A 57 -15.20 -23.96 -11.39
CA GLY A 57 -15.83 -22.66 -11.51
C GLY A 57 -15.61 -22.01 -12.86
N TRP A 58 -16.17 -20.81 -13.00
CA TRP A 58 -16.05 -20.03 -14.21
C TRP A 58 -15.93 -18.54 -13.90
N VAL A 59 -15.13 -17.83 -14.70
CA VAL A 59 -15.12 -16.36 -14.70
C VAL A 59 -15.51 -15.90 -16.09
N THR A 60 -16.47 -15.00 -16.19
CA THR A 60 -16.92 -14.40 -17.46
C THR A 60 -17.00 -12.89 -17.32
N ALA A 61 -17.11 -12.19 -18.44
CA ALA A 61 -17.21 -10.74 -18.44
C ALA A 61 -18.23 -10.21 -19.46
N GLU A 62 -18.93 -9.15 -19.04
CA GLU A 62 -19.74 -8.31 -19.90
C GLU A 62 -19.11 -6.92 -19.97
N TYR A 63 -19.22 -6.27 -21.12
CA TYR A 63 -18.64 -4.96 -21.37
C TYR A 63 -19.68 -4.11 -22.05
N SER A 64 -19.85 -2.89 -21.55
CA SER A 64 -20.76 -1.93 -22.16
C SER A 64 -20.15 -0.55 -22.12
N MET A 65 -20.59 0.30 -23.05
CA MET A 65 -20.22 1.71 -23.08
C MET A 65 -21.48 2.54 -23.12
N LEU A 66 -21.62 3.47 -22.17
CA LEU A 66 -22.78 4.34 -22.13
C LEU A 66 -22.86 5.18 -23.43
N PRO A 67 -24.08 5.46 -23.95
CA PRO A 67 -24.26 6.21 -25.20
C PRO A 67 -23.51 7.54 -25.28
N ARG A 68 -23.25 8.19 -24.15
CA ARG A 68 -22.58 9.49 -24.07
C ARG A 68 -21.22 9.43 -23.34
N ALA A 69 -20.62 8.25 -23.25
CA ALA A 69 -19.26 8.12 -22.72
C ALA A 69 -18.21 8.75 -23.66
N THR A 70 -18.52 8.86 -24.96
CA THR A 70 -17.64 9.41 -26.01
C THR A 70 -18.06 10.81 -26.47
N ASN A 71 -17.13 11.51 -27.13
CA ASN A 71 -17.33 12.84 -27.73
C ASN A 71 -18.55 12.95 -28.65
N THR A 72 -18.89 11.88 -29.36
CA THR A 72 -20.14 11.74 -30.15
C THR A 72 -21.05 10.70 -29.51
N ARG A 73 -22.38 10.89 -29.62
CA ARG A 73 -23.34 9.98 -28.97
C ARG A 73 -23.45 8.68 -29.78
N ASN A 74 -23.08 7.56 -29.17
CA ASN A 74 -23.31 6.24 -29.70
C ASN A 74 -24.77 5.81 -29.56
N ARG A 75 -25.31 5.09 -30.55
CA ARG A 75 -26.63 4.46 -30.42
C ARG A 75 -26.49 3.25 -29.49
N ARG A 76 -27.27 3.24 -28.39
CA ARG A 76 -27.33 2.16 -27.41
C ARG A 76 -27.50 0.79 -28.09
N GLU A 77 -26.71 -0.20 -27.68
CA GLU A 77 -26.69 -1.53 -28.32
C GLU A 77 -28.03 -2.27 -28.18
N SER A 78 -28.72 -2.13 -27.05
CA SER A 78 -30.08 -2.66 -26.89
C SER A 78 -31.07 -2.10 -27.92
N ALA A 79 -30.93 -0.82 -28.31
CA ALA A 79 -31.75 -0.21 -29.35
C ALA A 79 -31.35 -0.63 -30.78
N LYS A 80 -30.22 -1.32 -30.95
CA LYS A 80 -29.82 -1.99 -32.20
C LYS A 80 -30.25 -3.46 -32.23
N GLY A 81 -30.60 -4.04 -31.08
CA GLY A 81 -31.00 -5.45 -30.93
C GLY A 81 -29.85 -6.46 -31.00
N LYS A 82 -28.59 -5.99 -31.03
CA LYS A 82 -27.40 -6.84 -31.04
C LYS A 82 -26.17 -6.10 -30.51
N LEU A 83 -25.25 -6.85 -29.91
CA LEU A 83 -23.93 -6.36 -29.52
C LEU A 83 -23.07 -6.07 -30.76
N SER A 84 -22.18 -5.10 -30.66
CA SER A 84 -21.18 -4.82 -31.68
C SER A 84 -20.03 -5.83 -31.65
N GLY A 85 -19.30 -5.96 -32.76
CA GLY A 85 -18.11 -6.82 -32.82
C GLY A 85 -17.04 -6.42 -31.79
N ARG A 86 -16.80 -5.11 -31.63
CA ARG A 86 -15.87 -4.56 -30.63
C ARG A 86 -16.28 -4.94 -29.20
N THR A 87 -17.56 -4.82 -28.86
CA THR A 87 -18.07 -5.24 -27.54
C THR A 87 -17.80 -6.73 -27.30
N MET A 88 -18.12 -7.59 -28.26
CA MET A 88 -17.90 -9.03 -28.14
C MET A 88 -16.41 -9.40 -28.03
N GLU A 89 -15.53 -8.72 -28.75
CA GLU A 89 -14.08 -8.88 -28.66
C GLU A 89 -13.59 -8.55 -27.24
N ILE A 90 -13.94 -7.36 -26.73
CA ILE A 90 -13.49 -6.87 -25.42
C ILE A 90 -14.02 -7.75 -24.28
N GLN A 91 -15.28 -8.17 -24.34
CA GLN A 91 -15.83 -9.12 -23.36
C GLN A 91 -14.99 -10.40 -23.27
N ARG A 92 -14.64 -10.97 -24.43
CA ARG A 92 -13.83 -12.18 -24.47
C ARG A 92 -12.41 -11.93 -23.99
N LEU A 93 -11.83 -10.79 -24.32
CA LEU A 93 -10.50 -10.37 -23.85
C LEU A 93 -10.48 -10.31 -22.31
N ILE A 94 -11.36 -9.52 -21.69
CA ILE A 94 -11.45 -9.39 -20.23
C ILE A 94 -11.63 -10.76 -19.58
N ALA A 95 -12.58 -11.55 -20.08
CA ALA A 95 -12.87 -12.85 -19.50
C ALA A 95 -11.69 -13.85 -19.63
N ARG A 96 -10.95 -13.84 -20.75
CA ARG A 96 -9.74 -14.66 -20.91
C ARG A 96 -8.64 -14.21 -19.96
N SER A 97 -8.42 -12.90 -19.87
CA SER A 97 -7.40 -12.30 -19.02
C SER A 97 -7.58 -12.69 -17.56
N LEU A 98 -8.80 -12.51 -17.01
CA LEU A 98 -9.09 -12.85 -15.61
C LEU A 98 -8.95 -14.36 -15.33
N ARG A 99 -9.45 -15.23 -16.22
CA ARG A 99 -9.34 -16.68 -16.03
C ARG A 99 -7.90 -17.18 -16.00
N ALA A 100 -6.95 -16.47 -16.60
CA ALA A 100 -5.54 -16.89 -16.60
C ALA A 100 -4.93 -16.88 -15.18
N VAL A 101 -5.40 -15.98 -14.31
CA VAL A 101 -4.88 -15.80 -12.94
C VAL A 101 -5.78 -16.40 -11.86
N VAL A 102 -6.87 -17.08 -12.23
CA VAL A 102 -7.75 -17.78 -11.30
C VAL A 102 -7.57 -19.29 -11.44
N ASP A 103 -7.48 -19.98 -10.32
CA ASP A 103 -7.61 -21.42 -10.22
C ASP A 103 -9.10 -21.79 -10.18
N LEU A 104 -9.62 -22.23 -11.33
CA LEU A 104 -11.04 -22.58 -11.48
C LEU A 104 -11.42 -23.84 -10.69
N GLU A 105 -10.48 -24.71 -10.32
CA GLU A 105 -10.79 -25.86 -9.46
C GLU A 105 -10.98 -25.41 -8.02
N LYS A 106 -10.11 -24.51 -7.53
CA LYS A 106 -10.25 -23.93 -6.18
C LYS A 106 -11.48 -23.04 -6.04
N LEU A 107 -11.91 -22.38 -7.11
CA LEU A 107 -13.15 -21.59 -7.11
C LEU A 107 -14.41 -22.45 -6.84
N GLY A 108 -14.36 -23.75 -7.17
CA GLY A 108 -15.50 -24.67 -7.07
C GLY A 108 -16.61 -24.30 -8.06
N GLU A 109 -17.74 -25.04 -8.05
CA GLU A 109 -18.84 -24.87 -9.02
C GLU A 109 -19.66 -23.58 -8.82
N ARG A 110 -19.03 -22.44 -9.10
CA ARG A 110 -19.61 -21.10 -9.08
C ARG A 110 -19.12 -20.30 -10.27
N SER A 111 -19.89 -19.29 -10.66
CA SER A 111 -19.46 -18.31 -11.65
C SER A 111 -19.21 -16.98 -10.98
N ILE A 112 -18.18 -16.27 -11.44
CA ILE A 112 -18.04 -14.84 -11.20
C ILE A 112 -18.27 -14.12 -12.53
N VAL A 113 -19.32 -13.30 -12.57
CA VAL A 113 -19.64 -12.44 -13.71
C VAL A 113 -19.07 -11.07 -13.42
N VAL A 114 -18.20 -10.58 -14.30
CA VAL A 114 -17.60 -9.25 -14.16
C VAL A 114 -18.14 -8.30 -15.22
N ASP A 115 -18.90 -7.30 -14.79
CA ASP A 115 -19.47 -6.28 -15.66
C ASP A 115 -18.55 -5.06 -15.69
N CYS A 116 -18.19 -4.62 -16.90
CA CYS A 116 -17.36 -3.44 -17.13
C CYS A 116 -18.16 -2.39 -17.91
N ASP A 117 -18.65 -1.37 -17.22
CA ASP A 117 -19.46 -0.30 -17.78
C ASP A 117 -18.65 1.00 -17.90
N VAL A 118 -18.34 1.37 -19.15
CA VAL A 118 -17.60 2.60 -19.44
C VAL A 118 -18.55 3.79 -19.37
N VAL A 119 -18.30 4.68 -18.40
CA VAL A 119 -19.09 5.89 -18.18
C VAL A 119 -18.48 7.11 -18.85
N GLN A 120 -17.15 7.15 -18.99
CA GLN A 120 -16.40 8.16 -19.74
C GLN A 120 -15.26 7.48 -20.49
N ALA A 121 -15.08 7.81 -21.77
CA ALA A 121 -14.13 7.14 -22.65
C ALA A 121 -13.22 8.15 -23.33
N ASP A 122 -11.92 8.03 -23.04
CA ASP A 122 -10.85 8.84 -23.61
C ASP A 122 -9.63 7.94 -23.90
N GLY A 123 -9.82 6.82 -24.61
CA GLY A 123 -8.73 5.85 -24.91
C GLY A 123 -8.46 4.84 -23.78
N GLY A 124 -7.89 3.68 -24.12
CA GLY A 124 -7.53 2.65 -23.13
C GLY A 124 -8.69 1.98 -22.37
N THR A 125 -9.94 2.07 -22.85
CA THR A 125 -11.09 1.57 -22.08
C THR A 125 -11.05 0.07 -21.80
N ARG A 126 -10.50 -0.72 -22.72
CA ARG A 126 -10.38 -2.19 -22.59
C ARG A 126 -9.33 -2.58 -21.54
N THR A 127 -8.22 -1.87 -21.48
CA THR A 127 -7.11 -2.12 -20.54
C THR A 127 -7.46 -1.62 -19.15
N ALA A 128 -8.11 -0.45 -19.05
CA ALA A 128 -8.72 0.03 -17.80
C ALA A 128 -9.76 -0.99 -17.26
N SER A 129 -10.60 -1.56 -18.14
CA SER A 129 -11.58 -2.58 -17.75
C SER A 129 -10.90 -3.82 -17.17
N ILE A 130 -9.84 -4.36 -17.78
CA ILE A 130 -9.13 -5.53 -17.24
C ILE A 130 -8.52 -5.22 -15.86
N THR A 131 -7.87 -4.06 -15.74
CA THR A 131 -7.19 -3.66 -14.50
C THR A 131 -8.19 -3.44 -13.36
N GLY A 132 -9.33 -2.79 -13.61
CA GLY A 132 -10.39 -2.61 -12.61
C GLY A 132 -11.19 -3.88 -12.32
N ALA A 133 -11.45 -4.70 -13.35
CA ALA A 133 -12.13 -5.98 -13.23
C ALA A 133 -11.37 -6.95 -12.33
N PHE A 134 -10.03 -6.97 -12.38
CA PHE A 134 -9.22 -7.77 -11.48
C PHE A 134 -9.43 -7.37 -10.02
N VAL A 135 -9.45 -6.07 -9.71
CA VAL A 135 -9.69 -5.56 -8.35
C VAL A 135 -11.11 -5.92 -7.87
N ALA A 136 -12.14 -5.75 -8.73
CA ALA A 136 -13.49 -6.16 -8.39
C ALA A 136 -13.61 -7.67 -8.14
N LEU A 137 -12.99 -8.48 -9.01
CA LEU A 137 -12.90 -9.93 -8.84
C LEU A 137 -12.23 -10.31 -7.51
N ARG A 138 -11.15 -9.62 -7.14
CA ARG A 138 -10.45 -9.84 -5.87
C ARG A 138 -11.37 -9.60 -4.68
N LEU A 139 -12.08 -8.47 -4.66
CA LEU A 139 -13.03 -8.14 -3.59
C LEU A 139 -14.16 -9.18 -3.46
N ALA A 140 -14.68 -9.69 -4.58
CA ALA A 140 -15.68 -10.76 -4.56
C ALA A 140 -15.11 -12.06 -3.96
N ILE A 141 -13.89 -12.44 -4.33
CA ILE A 141 -13.20 -13.62 -3.77
C ILE A 141 -12.90 -13.44 -2.28
N ASP A 142 -12.50 -12.25 -1.85
CA ASP A 142 -12.28 -11.93 -0.44
C ASP A 142 -13.58 -12.06 0.38
N THR A 143 -14.74 -11.75 -0.21
CA THR A 143 -16.05 -12.02 0.38
C THR A 143 -16.27 -13.51 0.59
N LEU A 144 -15.99 -14.35 -0.42
CA LEU A 144 -16.11 -15.81 -0.29
C LEU A 144 -15.16 -16.40 0.76
N LEU A 145 -13.93 -15.90 0.85
CA LEU A 145 -12.95 -16.34 1.84
C LEU A 145 -13.37 -15.94 3.26
N ARG A 146 -13.81 -14.70 3.44
CA ARG A 146 -14.32 -14.16 4.72
C ARG A 146 -15.54 -14.93 5.21
N ASP A 147 -16.45 -15.28 4.30
CA ASP A 147 -17.65 -16.05 4.61
C ASP A 147 -17.37 -17.57 4.72
N LYS A 148 -16.12 -17.99 4.52
CA LYS A 148 -15.67 -19.40 4.53
C LYS A 148 -16.37 -20.28 3.49
N ALA A 149 -16.91 -19.66 2.44
CA ALA A 149 -17.43 -20.37 1.26
C ALA A 149 -16.29 -20.93 0.40
N LEU A 150 -15.09 -20.34 0.51
CA LEU A 150 -13.83 -20.85 0.00
C LEU A 150 -12.85 -21.10 1.16
N THR A 151 -12.07 -22.17 1.07
CA THR A 151 -11.04 -22.53 2.06
C THR A 151 -9.65 -22.04 1.67
N GLU A 152 -9.41 -21.85 0.39
CA GLU A 152 -8.15 -21.41 -0.18
C GLU A 152 -8.39 -20.29 -1.18
N ASP A 153 -7.43 -19.39 -1.30
CA ASP A 153 -7.47 -18.32 -2.29
C ASP A 153 -7.27 -18.89 -3.70
N PRO A 154 -8.25 -18.74 -4.62
CA PRO A 154 -8.11 -19.20 -5.99
C PRO A 154 -7.31 -18.22 -6.86
N ILE A 155 -6.98 -17.00 -6.42
CA ILE A 155 -6.16 -16.06 -7.20
C ILE A 155 -4.69 -16.47 -7.10
N LYS A 156 -4.04 -16.64 -8.26
CA LYS A 156 -2.64 -17.07 -8.37
C LYS A 156 -1.67 -15.91 -8.20
N GLU A 157 -1.99 -14.74 -8.76
CA GLU A 157 -1.17 -13.53 -8.75
C GLU A 157 -1.98 -12.33 -9.28
N HIS A 158 -1.45 -11.11 -9.13
CA HIS A 158 -2.07 -9.90 -9.69
C HIS A 158 -2.03 -9.88 -11.23
N LEU A 159 -2.97 -9.12 -11.82
CA LEU A 159 -3.12 -8.95 -13.26
C LEU A 159 -3.49 -7.49 -13.57
N ALA A 160 -2.77 -6.87 -14.50
CA ALA A 160 -3.14 -5.57 -15.04
C ALA A 160 -2.90 -5.52 -16.56
N ALA A 161 -3.43 -4.48 -17.18
CA ALA A 161 -3.32 -4.27 -18.60
C ALA A 161 -3.13 -2.79 -18.93
N ILE A 162 -2.38 -2.52 -20.00
CA ILE A 162 -2.13 -1.16 -20.49
C ILE A 162 -2.04 -1.13 -22.00
N SER A 163 -2.36 0.02 -22.60
CA SER A 163 -2.11 0.29 -24.02
C SER A 163 -0.75 0.97 -24.17
N VAL A 164 -0.07 0.65 -25.26
CA VAL A 164 1.14 1.32 -25.73
C VAL A 164 1.01 1.46 -27.24
N GLY A 165 1.80 2.35 -27.84
CA GLY A 165 1.67 2.60 -29.26
C GLY A 165 2.75 3.49 -29.80
N ILE A 166 2.77 3.60 -31.12
CA ILE A 166 3.74 4.40 -31.86
C ILE A 166 3.00 5.54 -32.53
N LEU A 167 3.37 6.77 -32.16
CA LEU A 167 2.81 7.98 -32.74
C LEU A 167 3.31 8.19 -34.19
N PRO A 168 2.67 9.05 -35.00
CA PRO A 168 3.08 9.30 -36.38
C PRO A 168 4.53 9.75 -36.59
N ASP A 169 5.15 10.35 -35.57
CA ASP A 169 6.54 10.78 -35.59
C ASP A 169 7.54 9.65 -35.23
N GLY A 170 7.05 8.43 -34.98
CA GLY A 170 7.83 7.26 -34.61
C GLY A 170 8.05 7.10 -33.10
N THR A 171 7.54 8.01 -32.28
CA THR A 171 7.71 7.97 -30.82
C THR A 171 6.86 6.86 -30.20
N CYS A 172 7.47 5.97 -29.42
CA CYS A 172 6.75 5.00 -28.59
C CYS A 172 6.19 5.69 -27.33
N VAL A 173 4.93 5.44 -27.00
CA VAL A 173 4.27 6.02 -25.82
C VAL A 173 3.43 5.00 -25.07
N THR A 174 3.29 5.21 -23.77
CA THR A 174 2.45 4.42 -22.87
C THR A 174 1.15 5.16 -22.55
N ASP A 175 0.08 4.37 -22.39
CA ASP A 175 -1.23 4.81 -21.93
C ASP A 175 -1.82 5.92 -22.81
N LEU A 176 -2.19 5.51 -24.03
CA LEU A 176 -2.75 6.38 -25.05
C LEU A 176 -4.16 6.85 -24.65
N ASP A 177 -4.39 8.15 -24.75
CA ASP A 177 -5.74 8.70 -24.77
C ASP A 177 -6.38 8.61 -26.16
N TYR A 178 -7.61 9.10 -26.32
CA TYR A 178 -8.31 9.00 -27.60
C TYR A 178 -7.62 9.75 -28.73
N GLN A 179 -7.02 10.91 -28.45
CA GLN A 179 -6.34 11.71 -29.48
C GLN A 179 -5.09 10.98 -29.96
N GLU A 180 -4.32 10.41 -29.04
CA GLU A 180 -3.13 9.61 -29.36
C GLU A 180 -3.51 8.33 -30.10
N ASP A 181 -4.45 7.54 -29.57
CA ASP A 181 -4.92 6.26 -30.12
C ASP A 181 -5.44 6.43 -31.56
N SER A 182 -6.28 7.45 -31.80
CA SER A 182 -6.85 7.70 -33.14
C SER A 182 -5.85 8.17 -34.19
N SER A 183 -4.64 8.58 -33.77
CA SER A 183 -3.58 9.02 -34.67
C SER A 183 -2.38 8.08 -34.69
N ALA A 184 -2.37 7.04 -33.86
CA ALA A 184 -1.24 6.13 -33.74
C ALA A 184 -1.02 5.35 -35.03
N ALA A 185 0.24 5.20 -35.44
CA ALA A 185 0.62 4.29 -36.52
C ALA A 185 0.48 2.83 -36.06
N VAL A 186 0.66 2.59 -34.76
CA VAL A 186 0.58 1.26 -34.14
C VAL A 186 -0.08 1.38 -32.76
N ASP A 187 -1.12 0.58 -32.52
CA ASP A 187 -1.71 0.35 -31.19
C ASP A 187 -1.35 -1.08 -30.74
N MET A 188 -0.93 -1.20 -29.48
CA MET A 188 -0.75 -2.47 -28.83
C MET A 188 -1.32 -2.49 -27.40
N ASN A 189 -2.14 -3.49 -27.13
CA ASN A 189 -2.66 -3.77 -25.79
C ASN A 189 -1.87 -4.92 -25.17
N LEU A 190 -1.38 -4.73 -23.95
CA LEU A 190 -0.66 -5.75 -23.19
C LEU A 190 -1.44 -6.11 -21.94
N VAL A 191 -1.48 -7.40 -21.62
CA VAL A 191 -1.98 -7.93 -20.36
C VAL A 191 -0.89 -8.79 -19.74
N MET A 192 -0.45 -8.43 -18.54
CA MET A 192 0.61 -9.15 -17.83
C MET A 192 0.24 -9.43 -16.39
N THR A 193 0.80 -10.53 -15.89
CA THR A 193 0.72 -10.88 -14.49
C THR A 193 1.84 -10.21 -13.69
N GLU A 194 1.72 -10.23 -12.36
CA GLU A 194 2.73 -9.72 -11.42
C GLU A 194 4.12 -10.33 -11.61
N SER A 195 4.21 -11.63 -11.92
CA SER A 195 5.48 -12.29 -12.21
C SER A 195 6.11 -11.89 -13.55
N GLY A 196 5.51 -10.93 -14.27
CA GLY A 196 5.99 -10.43 -15.55
C GLY A 196 5.66 -11.36 -16.73
N ARG A 197 4.72 -12.29 -16.58
CA ARG A 197 4.30 -13.21 -17.64
C ARG A 197 3.17 -12.58 -18.47
N PHE A 198 3.26 -12.71 -19.79
CA PHE A 198 2.21 -12.26 -20.70
C PHE A 198 1.02 -13.20 -20.66
N VAL A 199 -0.17 -12.63 -20.49
CA VAL A 199 -1.46 -13.32 -20.65
C VAL A 199 -2.01 -13.13 -22.05
N GLU A 200 -1.95 -11.88 -22.55
CA GLU A 200 -2.37 -11.55 -23.91
C GLU A 200 -1.55 -10.36 -24.43
N LEU A 201 -1.29 -10.36 -25.74
CA LEU A 201 -0.66 -9.29 -26.49
C LEU A 201 -1.43 -9.12 -27.80
N GLN A 202 -1.97 -7.93 -28.01
CA GLN A 202 -2.72 -7.58 -29.22
C GLN A 202 -2.13 -6.31 -29.83
N GLY A 203 -1.25 -6.47 -30.83
CA GLY A 203 -0.62 -5.37 -31.56
C GLY A 203 -1.14 -5.28 -33.00
N THR A 204 -1.47 -4.08 -33.45
CA THR A 204 -1.99 -3.80 -34.79
C THR A 204 -1.30 -2.57 -35.36
N GLY A 205 -0.69 -2.70 -36.54
CA GLY A 205 -0.29 -1.54 -37.34
C GLY A 205 -1.50 -1.04 -38.12
N GLU A 206 -1.97 0.16 -37.82
CA GLU A 206 -3.08 0.79 -38.54
C GLU A 206 -2.51 1.52 -39.76
N GLU A 207 -2.71 0.95 -40.96
CA GLU A 207 -2.15 1.45 -42.22
C GLU A 207 -0.62 1.57 -42.24
N ALA A 208 0.06 0.97 -41.26
CA ALA A 208 1.51 0.95 -41.09
C ALA A 208 2.01 -0.44 -40.62
N THR A 209 3.33 -0.58 -40.51
CA THR A 209 4.01 -1.76 -39.97
C THR A 209 5.03 -1.35 -38.93
N PHE A 210 5.34 -2.22 -37.98
CA PHE A 210 6.42 -2.02 -37.02
C PHE A 210 7.48 -3.11 -37.11
N ASP A 211 8.71 -2.76 -36.74
CA ASP A 211 9.83 -3.68 -36.68
C ASP A 211 10.00 -4.32 -35.29
N GLY A 212 10.99 -5.22 -35.16
CA GLY A 212 11.27 -5.91 -33.90
C GLY A 212 11.83 -5.00 -32.80
N GLN A 213 12.47 -3.89 -33.15
CA GLN A 213 12.98 -2.93 -32.17
C GLN A 213 11.81 -2.16 -31.55
N GLN A 214 10.90 -1.69 -32.38
CA GLN A 214 9.66 -1.02 -31.99
C GLN A 214 8.76 -1.93 -31.14
N LEU A 215 8.63 -3.21 -31.51
CA LEU A 215 7.92 -4.19 -30.68
C LEU A 215 8.55 -4.31 -29.28
N ASN A 216 9.87 -4.46 -29.19
CA ASN A 216 10.56 -4.58 -27.91
C ASN A 216 10.42 -3.31 -27.04
N GLU A 217 10.47 -2.13 -27.65
CA GLU A 217 10.28 -0.87 -26.94
C GLU A 217 8.88 -0.79 -26.32
N MET A 218 7.85 -1.08 -27.11
CA MET A 218 6.46 -1.16 -26.63
C MET A 218 6.29 -2.21 -25.51
N LEU A 219 6.95 -3.36 -25.60
CA LEU A 219 6.95 -4.39 -24.56
C LEU A 219 7.56 -3.89 -23.24
N ILE A 220 8.68 -3.18 -23.31
CA ILE A 220 9.36 -2.62 -22.13
C ILE A 220 8.47 -1.56 -21.47
N TYR A 221 7.91 -0.66 -22.28
CA TYR A 221 7.04 0.42 -21.81
C TYR A 221 5.76 -0.12 -21.16
N GLY A 222 5.14 -1.12 -21.79
CA GLY A 222 3.96 -1.79 -21.26
C GLY A 222 4.24 -2.53 -19.96
N LYS A 223 5.39 -3.22 -19.86
CA LYS A 223 5.80 -3.91 -18.64
C LYS A 223 5.94 -2.96 -17.46
N THR A 224 6.70 -1.88 -17.62
CA THR A 224 6.91 -0.90 -16.53
C THR A 224 5.59 -0.29 -16.06
N ALA A 225 4.71 0.08 -16.98
CA ALA A 225 3.39 0.57 -16.62
C ALA A 225 2.52 -0.46 -15.89
N ILE A 226 2.56 -1.74 -16.29
CA ILE A 226 1.80 -2.79 -15.60
C ILE A 226 2.34 -3.00 -14.18
N GLU A 227 3.66 -2.94 -13.95
CA GLU A 227 4.24 -2.98 -12.61
C GLU A 227 3.71 -1.83 -11.73
N GLU A 228 3.63 -0.61 -12.27
CA GLU A 228 3.04 0.55 -11.58
C GLU A 228 1.53 0.35 -11.32
N LEU A 229 0.77 -0.14 -12.29
CA LEU A 229 -0.67 -0.41 -12.13
C LEU A 229 -0.95 -1.47 -11.05
N ILE A 230 -0.13 -2.51 -10.96
CA ILE A 230 -0.26 -3.52 -9.91
C ILE A 230 0.03 -2.91 -8.53
N ALA A 231 0.96 -1.96 -8.42
CA ALA A 231 1.18 -1.22 -7.18
C ALA A 231 -0.08 -0.42 -6.78
N TYR A 232 -0.72 0.29 -7.71
CA TYR A 232 -2.00 0.97 -7.48
C TYR A 232 -3.12 0.00 -7.04
N GLN A 233 -3.20 -1.19 -7.64
CA GLN A 233 -4.19 -2.21 -7.24
C GLN A 233 -3.98 -2.65 -5.79
N LYS A 234 -2.73 -2.95 -5.42
CA LYS A 234 -2.38 -3.39 -4.06
C LYS A 234 -2.66 -2.30 -3.03
N GLU A 235 -2.34 -1.06 -3.36
CA GLU A 235 -2.68 0.07 -2.51
C GLU A 235 -4.20 0.15 -2.31
N ALA A 236 -4.98 0.11 -3.39
CA ALA A 236 -6.44 0.20 -3.31
C ALA A 236 -7.09 -0.96 -2.52
N LEU A 237 -6.58 -2.19 -2.67
CA LEU A 237 -7.07 -3.37 -1.96
C LEU A 237 -6.68 -3.38 -0.48
N PHE A 238 -5.63 -2.65 -0.10
CA PHE A 238 -5.17 -2.56 1.29
C PHE A 238 -6.04 -1.60 2.12
N LEU A 239 -6.82 -0.72 1.48
CA LEU A 239 -7.64 0.28 2.17
C LEU A 239 -9.05 -0.27 2.43
N PRO A 240 -9.45 -0.51 3.69
CA PRO A 240 -10.85 -0.78 3.97
C PRO A 240 -11.67 0.53 3.86
N ASP A 241 -12.82 0.48 3.17
CA ASP A 241 -13.72 1.64 2.98
C ASP A 241 -14.47 2.04 4.27
N GLU A 242 -14.60 1.11 5.23
CA GLU A 242 -15.01 1.40 6.61
C GLU A 242 -13.96 0.82 7.56
N PRO A 243 -13.58 1.55 8.62
CA PRO A 243 -12.67 1.01 9.60
C PRO A 243 -13.27 -0.29 10.16
N PRO A 244 -12.46 -1.36 10.34
CA PRO A 244 -12.96 -2.68 10.79
C PRO A 244 -13.58 -2.66 12.20
N TYR A 245 -13.62 -1.49 12.82
CA TYR A 245 -14.11 -1.21 14.15
C TYR A 245 -14.95 0.07 14.12
N GLU A 246 -16.04 0.07 14.90
CA GLU A 246 -16.71 1.31 15.27
C GLU A 246 -15.87 2.02 16.34
N ILE A 247 -15.16 3.08 15.95
CA ILE A 247 -14.22 3.78 16.85
C ILE A 247 -14.80 5.16 17.19
N PRO A 248 -14.92 5.53 18.49
CA PRO A 248 -15.38 6.87 18.87
C PRO A 248 -14.54 8.00 18.24
N GLU A 249 -15.15 9.14 17.94
CA GLU A 249 -14.46 10.28 17.31
C GLU A 249 -13.25 10.79 18.11
N LYS A 250 -13.36 10.87 19.44
CA LYS A 250 -12.26 11.26 20.33
C LYS A 250 -11.36 10.09 20.71
N THR A 251 -10.85 9.36 19.72
CA THR A 251 -9.92 8.24 19.95
C THR A 251 -8.58 8.51 19.31
N ILE A 252 -7.49 8.30 20.06
CA ILE A 252 -6.12 8.27 19.56
C ILE A 252 -5.58 6.86 19.78
N VAL A 253 -4.96 6.28 18.75
CA VAL A 253 -4.36 4.95 18.83
C VAL A 253 -2.85 5.05 18.92
N ILE A 254 -2.25 4.34 19.87
CA ILE A 254 -0.80 4.23 20.00
C ILE A 254 -0.34 2.94 19.32
N ALA A 255 0.40 3.06 18.23
CA ALA A 255 0.91 1.96 17.42
C ALA A 255 2.12 1.26 18.06
N THR A 256 2.00 0.87 19.34
CA THR A 256 3.06 0.20 20.10
C THR A 256 2.58 -1.06 20.79
N GLY A 257 3.42 -2.10 20.74
CA GLY A 257 3.22 -3.34 21.51
C GLY A 257 3.74 -3.27 22.94
N ASN A 258 4.50 -2.23 23.31
CA ASN A 258 5.14 -2.11 24.62
C ASN A 258 4.20 -1.41 25.63
N PRO A 259 3.77 -2.08 26.72
CA PRO A 259 2.86 -1.51 27.72
C PRO A 259 3.40 -0.27 28.42
N GLY A 260 4.72 -0.19 28.64
CA GLY A 260 5.37 0.96 29.28
C GLY A 260 5.27 2.22 28.42
N LYS A 261 5.55 2.08 27.11
CA LYS A 261 5.42 3.17 26.13
C LYS A 261 3.98 3.69 26.07
N ALA A 262 3.01 2.79 25.98
CA ALA A 262 1.59 3.15 25.91
C ALA A 262 1.12 3.98 27.12
N LYS A 263 1.66 3.70 28.32
CA LYS A 263 1.30 4.43 29.54
C LYS A 263 1.72 5.89 29.51
N GLU A 264 2.91 6.18 28.98
CA GLU A 264 3.43 7.56 28.85
C GLU A 264 2.55 8.38 27.90
N PHE A 265 2.23 7.85 26.73
CA PHE A 265 1.37 8.54 25.76
C PHE A 265 -0.08 8.67 26.22
N LYS A 266 -0.59 7.69 26.99
CA LYS A 266 -1.93 7.76 27.58
C LYS A 266 -2.07 8.94 28.54
N ALA A 267 -1.03 9.27 29.30
CA ALA A 267 -1.03 10.45 30.17
C ALA A 267 -1.09 11.76 29.36
N VAL A 268 -0.38 11.82 28.23
CA VAL A 268 -0.33 13.01 27.36
C VAL A 268 -1.71 13.31 26.75
N PHE A 269 -2.29 12.36 26.03
CA PHE A 269 -3.55 12.59 25.31
C PHE A 269 -4.78 12.50 26.22
N GLY A 270 -4.72 11.69 27.28
CA GLY A 270 -5.80 11.58 28.26
C GLY A 270 -6.06 12.89 29.01
N ALA A 271 -5.01 13.70 29.24
CA ALA A 271 -5.16 15.03 29.84
C ALA A 271 -6.00 16.00 28.99
N ALA A 272 -6.06 15.78 27.67
CA ALA A 272 -6.87 16.55 26.72
C ALA A 272 -8.25 15.91 26.43
N GLY A 273 -8.61 14.83 27.13
CA GLY A 273 -9.92 14.19 27.02
C GLY A 273 -10.10 13.24 25.83
N TYR A 274 -9.00 12.72 25.26
CA TYR A 274 -9.03 11.65 24.25
C TYR A 274 -9.07 10.27 24.92
N ASP A 275 -9.86 9.35 24.35
CA ASP A 275 -9.74 7.92 24.64
C ASP A 275 -8.49 7.38 23.95
N VAL A 276 -7.59 6.75 24.71
CA VAL A 276 -6.30 6.27 24.22
C VAL A 276 -6.31 4.76 24.15
N ARG A 277 -6.26 4.26 22.91
CA ARG A 277 -6.24 2.83 22.56
C ARG A 277 -4.86 2.43 22.07
N THR A 278 -4.62 1.13 21.98
CA THR A 278 -3.38 0.53 21.48
C THR A 278 -3.71 -0.49 20.40
N LEU A 279 -2.69 -1.01 19.70
CA LEU A 279 -2.90 -2.10 18.73
C LEU A 279 -3.56 -3.34 19.34
N LYS A 280 -3.43 -3.55 20.66
CA LYS A 280 -4.07 -4.67 21.37
C LYS A 280 -5.59 -4.55 21.44
N ASP A 281 -6.12 -3.34 21.33
CA ASP A 281 -7.56 -3.09 21.28
C ASP A 281 -8.15 -3.46 19.91
N TYR A 282 -7.30 -3.73 18.92
CA TYR A 282 -7.66 -3.95 17.52
C TYR A 282 -6.93 -5.18 16.94
N PRO A 283 -7.26 -6.40 17.39
CA PRO A 283 -6.51 -7.62 17.08
C PRO A 283 -6.61 -8.10 15.61
N SER A 284 -7.50 -7.52 14.80
CA SER A 284 -7.62 -7.84 13.37
C SER A 284 -6.85 -6.86 12.47
N LEU A 285 -6.10 -5.92 13.06
CA LEU A 285 -5.18 -5.08 12.29
C LEU A 285 -4.04 -5.94 11.72
N PRO A 286 -3.63 -5.71 10.47
CA PRO A 286 -2.46 -6.37 9.92
C PRO A 286 -1.20 -5.91 10.64
N ASP A 287 -0.21 -6.80 10.73
CA ASP A 287 1.14 -6.41 11.12
C ASP A 287 1.74 -5.53 10.04
N VAL A 288 2.22 -4.35 10.43
CA VAL A 288 2.92 -3.45 9.51
C VAL A 288 4.41 -3.78 9.54
N GLU A 289 4.92 -4.28 8.41
CA GLU A 289 6.35 -4.53 8.26
C GLU A 289 7.13 -3.22 8.23
N GLU A 290 8.08 -3.07 9.14
CA GLU A 290 8.98 -1.91 9.25
C GLU A 290 10.14 -2.07 8.25
N THR A 291 9.88 -1.78 6.98
CA THR A 291 10.83 -1.91 5.86
C THR A 291 11.70 -0.68 5.63
N GLY A 292 11.50 0.38 6.42
CA GLY A 292 12.24 1.62 6.33
C GLY A 292 13.70 1.49 6.75
N THR A 293 14.53 2.37 6.19
CA THR A 293 15.96 2.46 6.50
C THR A 293 16.27 3.47 7.60
N THR A 294 15.30 4.33 7.94
CA THR A 294 15.40 5.33 9.00
C THR A 294 14.31 5.16 10.06
N PHE A 295 14.51 5.76 11.24
CA PHE A 295 13.54 5.76 12.34
C PHE A 295 12.23 6.45 11.93
N GLU A 296 12.32 7.53 11.17
CA GLU A 296 11.15 8.24 10.65
C GLU A 296 10.37 7.39 9.67
N GLU A 297 11.02 6.77 8.68
CA GLU A 297 10.36 5.91 7.69
C GLU A 297 9.57 4.78 8.36
N ASN A 298 10.17 4.11 9.35
CA ASN A 298 9.50 3.04 10.10
C ASN A 298 8.30 3.54 10.89
N ALA A 299 8.48 4.61 11.67
CA ALA A 299 7.40 5.18 12.47
C ALA A 299 6.28 5.73 11.58
N ARG A 300 6.62 6.39 10.47
CA ARG A 300 5.68 6.96 9.51
C ARG A 300 4.87 5.87 8.81
N LEU A 301 5.54 4.86 8.26
CA LEU A 301 4.88 3.74 7.62
C LEU A 301 3.87 3.11 8.57
N LYS A 302 4.23 2.91 9.83
CA LYS A 302 3.34 2.36 10.85
C LYS A 302 2.18 3.29 11.20
N ALA A 303 2.45 4.56 11.47
CA ALA A 303 1.42 5.52 11.86
C ALA A 303 0.40 5.76 10.75
N GLU A 304 0.88 6.04 9.53
CA GLU A 304 0.01 6.36 8.38
C GLU A 304 -0.83 5.17 7.94
N THR A 305 -0.22 3.97 7.89
CA THR A 305 -0.93 2.74 7.53
C THR A 305 -2.07 2.45 8.50
N ILE A 306 -1.81 2.48 9.81
CA ILE A 306 -2.84 2.22 10.82
C ILE A 306 -3.87 3.35 10.89
N ALA A 307 -3.45 4.62 10.73
CA ALA A 307 -4.36 5.76 10.74
C ALA A 307 -5.36 5.69 9.57
N ARG A 308 -4.87 5.28 8.41
CA ARG A 308 -5.67 5.10 7.21
C ARG A 308 -6.67 3.94 7.37
N ILE A 309 -6.25 2.80 7.93
CA ILE A 309 -7.14 1.65 8.20
C ILE A 309 -8.23 2.00 9.23
N LEU A 310 -7.86 2.68 10.32
CA LEU A 310 -8.80 2.94 11.43
C LEU A 310 -9.62 4.21 11.24
N GLY A 311 -9.27 5.06 10.27
CA GLY A 311 -9.92 6.37 10.10
C GLY A 311 -9.76 7.27 11.34
N ARG A 312 -8.68 7.09 12.13
CA ARG A 312 -8.44 7.80 13.39
C ARG A 312 -6.97 8.23 13.53
N PRO A 313 -6.67 9.24 14.35
CA PRO A 313 -5.29 9.64 14.60
C PRO A 313 -4.48 8.53 15.30
N VAL A 314 -3.24 8.33 14.82
CA VAL A 314 -2.33 7.29 15.31
C VAL A 314 -0.97 7.87 15.61
N LEU A 315 -0.42 7.52 16.77
CA LEU A 315 0.97 7.82 17.13
C LEU A 315 1.82 6.55 17.04
N ALA A 316 2.90 6.61 16.26
CA ALA A 316 3.96 5.61 16.28
C ALA A 316 5.24 6.18 16.90
N ASP A 317 6.02 5.31 17.54
CA ASP A 317 7.33 5.60 18.11
C ASP A 317 8.34 4.59 17.58
N ASP A 318 9.41 5.08 16.96
CA ASP A 318 10.60 4.29 16.70
C ASP A 318 11.81 4.89 17.44
N SER A 319 12.49 4.05 18.21
CA SER A 319 13.55 4.45 19.13
C SER A 319 14.72 3.47 19.08
N GLY A 320 15.94 3.99 19.11
CA GLY A 320 17.13 3.14 19.08
C GLY A 320 18.40 3.81 19.55
N LEU A 321 19.42 2.99 19.81
CA LEU A 321 20.76 3.41 20.16
C LEU A 321 21.61 3.51 18.89
N LYS A 322 22.31 4.63 18.72
CA LYS A 322 23.34 4.82 17.69
C LYS A 322 24.70 4.92 18.39
N VAL A 323 25.67 4.11 17.97
CA VAL A 323 27.03 4.13 18.53
C VAL A 323 28.00 4.52 17.44
N ASP A 324 28.78 5.58 17.67
CA ASP A 324 29.60 6.19 16.62
C ASP A 324 30.69 5.24 16.14
N ALA A 325 31.35 4.55 17.07
CA ALA A 325 32.38 3.55 16.76
C ALA A 325 31.87 2.38 15.90
N LEU A 326 30.55 2.14 15.88
CA LEU A 326 29.92 1.08 15.08
C LEU A 326 29.27 1.60 13.80
N GLY A 327 29.54 2.85 13.42
CA GLY A 327 28.94 3.51 12.26
C GLY A 327 27.44 3.80 12.45
N GLY A 328 27.02 4.09 13.69
CA GLY A 328 25.62 4.35 14.02
C GLY A 328 24.79 3.09 14.31
N ARG A 329 25.38 1.89 14.23
CA ARG A 329 24.74 0.64 14.67
C ARG A 329 24.64 0.62 16.21
N PRO A 330 23.61 -0.01 16.79
CA PRO A 330 22.59 -0.84 16.16
C PRO A 330 21.50 -0.10 15.36
N GLY A 331 21.27 1.19 15.62
CA GLY A 331 20.34 2.01 14.83
C GLY A 331 18.90 1.48 14.89
N VAL A 332 18.21 1.47 13.75
CA VAL A 332 16.83 0.93 13.63
C VAL A 332 16.72 -0.54 14.04
N TYR A 333 17.83 -1.29 14.05
CA TYR A 333 17.88 -2.68 14.49
C TYR A 333 18.13 -2.85 15.99
N SER A 334 17.99 -1.78 16.79
CA SER A 334 18.26 -1.79 18.24
C SER A 334 17.60 -2.94 19.01
N ALA A 335 16.36 -3.30 18.68
CA ALA A 335 15.65 -4.40 19.34
C ALA A 335 16.12 -5.80 18.91
N ARG A 336 16.77 -5.91 17.75
CA ARG A 336 17.18 -7.17 17.09
C ARG A 336 18.68 -7.22 16.81
N PHE A 337 19.48 -6.45 17.55
CA PHE A 337 20.89 -6.27 17.24
C PHE A 337 21.67 -7.60 17.28
N ALA A 338 21.32 -8.48 18.21
CA ALA A 338 21.90 -9.81 18.36
C ALA A 338 21.20 -10.91 17.53
N GLY A 339 20.17 -10.57 16.74
CA GLY A 339 19.42 -11.51 15.91
C GLY A 339 17.91 -11.29 15.96
N GLU A 340 17.15 -12.13 15.24
CA GLU A 340 15.70 -12.00 15.11
C GLU A 340 14.95 -12.14 16.44
N GLN A 341 15.45 -12.96 17.36
CA GLN A 341 14.89 -13.08 18.70
C GLN A 341 15.27 -11.86 19.56
N LYS A 342 14.25 -11.14 20.04
CA LYS A 342 14.41 -9.96 20.90
C LYS A 342 14.95 -10.37 22.27
N SER A 343 16.17 -9.94 22.60
CA SER A 343 16.79 -10.17 23.92
C SER A 343 17.75 -9.04 24.29
N ASP A 344 17.38 -8.27 25.31
CA ASP A 344 18.20 -7.15 25.81
C ASP A 344 19.58 -7.64 26.29
N ALA A 345 19.63 -8.79 26.94
CA ALA A 345 20.88 -9.38 27.41
C ALA A 345 21.81 -9.76 26.25
N ALA A 346 21.27 -10.36 25.18
CA ALA A 346 22.05 -10.72 24.00
C ALA A 346 22.52 -9.47 23.23
N ASN A 347 21.64 -8.47 23.10
CA ASN A 347 21.96 -7.18 22.49
C ASN A 347 23.09 -6.46 23.24
N ASN A 348 23.02 -6.42 24.57
CA ASN A 348 24.05 -5.84 25.44
C ASN A 348 25.37 -6.61 25.35
N ALA A 349 25.33 -7.95 25.34
CA ALA A 349 26.52 -8.78 25.18
C ALA A 349 27.22 -8.55 23.83
N LYS A 350 26.43 -8.49 22.74
CA LYS A 350 26.97 -8.19 21.40
C LYS A 350 27.54 -6.78 21.32
N LEU A 351 26.86 -5.79 21.91
CA LEU A 351 27.35 -4.41 21.95
C LEU A 351 28.70 -4.32 22.67
N LEU A 352 28.83 -4.96 23.84
CA LEU A 352 30.10 -4.99 24.57
C LEU A 352 31.19 -5.72 23.79
N TYR A 353 30.85 -6.82 23.12
CA TYR A 353 31.78 -7.57 22.28
C TYR A 353 32.29 -6.73 21.10
N GLU A 354 31.41 -6.08 20.34
CA GLU A 354 31.81 -5.21 19.20
C GLU A 354 32.61 -3.99 19.66
N LEU A 355 32.47 -3.56 20.91
CA LEU A 355 33.23 -2.47 21.50
C LEU A 355 34.47 -2.92 22.28
N THR A 356 34.90 -4.20 22.22
CA THR A 356 36.00 -4.71 23.07
C THR A 356 37.28 -3.87 22.94
N ASP A 357 37.70 -3.59 21.71
CA ASP A 357 38.94 -2.87 21.39
C ASP A 357 38.76 -1.35 21.21
N VAL A 358 37.59 -0.82 21.58
CA VAL A 358 37.30 0.62 21.50
C VAL A 358 37.68 1.30 22.81
N GLU A 359 38.56 2.29 22.72
CA GLU A 359 38.97 3.16 23.83
C GLU A 359 37.79 3.96 24.41
N ASP A 360 37.83 4.27 25.70
CA ASP A 360 36.69 4.85 26.43
C ASP A 360 36.24 6.22 25.88
N ASP A 361 37.18 7.03 25.40
CA ASP A 361 36.92 8.33 24.79
C ASP A 361 36.26 8.24 23.40
N LYS A 362 36.24 7.04 22.79
CA LYS A 362 35.65 6.77 21.47
C LYS A 362 34.34 5.99 21.54
N ARG A 363 33.78 5.78 22.74
CA ARG A 363 32.51 5.07 22.96
C ARG A 363 31.29 6.00 22.96
N SER A 364 31.36 7.10 22.22
CA SER A 364 30.23 8.02 22.08
C SER A 364 29.02 7.31 21.46
N ALA A 365 27.86 7.60 22.01
CA ALA A 365 26.61 7.02 21.59
C ALA A 365 25.46 8.00 21.86
N GLN A 366 24.35 7.76 21.20
CA GLN A 366 23.13 8.53 21.42
C GLN A 366 21.91 7.64 21.31
N PHE A 367 20.95 7.85 22.19
CA PHE A 367 19.60 7.37 21.93
C PHE A 367 18.88 8.37 21.02
N HIS A 368 18.15 7.85 20.04
CA HIS A 368 17.30 8.61 19.11
C HIS A 368 15.86 8.12 19.26
N CYS A 369 14.89 9.03 19.30
CA CYS A 369 13.45 8.72 19.24
C CYS A 369 12.82 9.61 18.18
N THR A 370 12.09 8.99 17.26
CA THR A 370 11.20 9.65 16.31
C THR A 370 9.77 9.27 16.66
N LEU A 371 8.94 10.29 16.87
CA LEU A 371 7.51 10.14 17.03
C LEU A 371 6.83 10.66 15.76
N VAL A 372 5.94 9.84 15.18
CA VAL A 372 5.12 10.23 14.04
C VAL A 372 3.66 10.15 14.44
N PHE A 373 2.98 11.29 14.35
CA PHE A 373 1.55 11.42 14.60
C PHE A 373 0.83 11.65 13.27
N ALA A 374 0.05 10.65 12.85
CA ALA A 374 -0.65 10.63 11.58
C ALA A 374 -2.16 10.68 11.79
N ALA A 375 -2.88 11.32 10.87
CA ALA A 375 -4.34 11.35 10.85
C ALA A 375 -4.83 11.30 9.40
N PRO A 376 -6.01 10.71 9.13
CA PRO A 376 -6.56 10.68 7.78
C PRO A 376 -6.64 12.08 7.16
N GLY A 377 -6.14 12.23 5.92
CA GLY A 377 -6.23 13.49 5.17
C GLY A 377 -5.33 14.62 5.67
N LYS A 378 -4.30 14.32 6.48
CA LYS A 378 -3.28 15.28 6.95
C LYS A 378 -1.88 14.74 6.74
N ASP A 379 -0.92 15.63 6.44
CA ASP A 379 0.50 15.29 6.50
C ASP A 379 0.92 15.00 7.94
N SER A 380 1.63 13.90 8.15
CA SER A 380 2.00 13.44 9.49
C SER A 380 2.93 14.43 10.20
N LEU A 381 2.62 14.72 11.47
CA LEU A 381 3.48 15.49 12.37
C LEU A 381 4.64 14.61 12.85
N VAL A 382 5.87 15.04 12.60
CA VAL A 382 7.08 14.33 13.03
C VAL A 382 7.81 15.17 14.09
N VAL A 383 8.15 14.54 15.21
CA VAL A 383 9.06 15.14 16.18
C VAL A 383 10.15 14.16 16.56
N GLU A 384 11.36 14.71 16.73
CA GLU A 384 12.53 13.92 17.07
C GLU A 384 13.29 14.49 18.27
N ALA A 385 13.91 13.61 19.03
CA ALA A 385 14.86 14.02 20.04
C ALA A 385 15.97 12.98 20.23
N GLN A 386 17.11 13.49 20.70
CA GLN A 386 18.32 12.74 20.92
C GLN A 386 18.77 12.88 22.37
N TRP A 387 19.42 11.85 22.88
CA TRP A 387 20.04 11.84 24.19
C TRP A 387 21.49 11.39 24.04
N PRO A 388 22.44 12.34 24.02
CA PRO A 388 23.85 12.04 23.83
C PRO A 388 24.48 11.48 25.11
N GLY A 389 25.49 10.64 24.94
CA GLY A 389 26.18 9.97 26.03
C GLY A 389 27.30 9.05 25.53
N ARG A 390 27.63 8.07 26.36
CA ARG A 390 28.68 7.08 26.10
C ARG A 390 28.29 5.69 26.56
N ILE A 391 28.91 4.66 25.99
CA ILE A 391 28.72 3.27 26.41
C ILE A 391 29.75 2.87 27.47
N GLY A 392 29.26 2.49 28.65
CA GLY A 392 30.06 1.94 29.74
C GLY A 392 30.53 0.51 29.47
N ARG A 393 31.61 0.09 30.16
CA ARG A 393 32.15 -1.28 30.05
C ARG A 393 31.38 -2.33 30.84
N ILE A 394 30.69 -1.89 31.89
CA ILE A 394 30.00 -2.77 32.83
C ILE A 394 28.56 -2.27 32.96
N PRO A 395 27.55 -3.15 32.81
CA PRO A 395 26.17 -2.78 33.04
C PRO A 395 25.98 -2.39 34.51
N ARG A 396 25.36 -1.23 34.76
CA ARG A 396 25.07 -0.70 36.10
C ARG A 396 23.60 -0.32 36.19
N GLY A 397 22.99 -0.53 37.36
CA GLY A 397 21.59 -0.19 37.62
C GLY A 397 20.61 -1.29 37.24
N GLU A 398 19.40 -1.21 37.82
CA GLU A 398 18.33 -2.21 37.67
C GLU A 398 17.06 -1.62 37.07
N ASN A 399 16.99 -0.30 36.87
CA ASN A 399 15.81 0.37 36.34
C ASN A 399 15.88 0.46 34.80
N GLY A 400 14.77 0.30 34.08
CA GLY A 400 14.74 0.46 32.62
C GLY A 400 14.94 -0.82 31.82
N PHE A 401 15.30 -0.69 30.54
CA PHE A 401 15.33 -1.80 29.58
C PHE A 401 16.33 -1.56 28.43
N GLY A 402 16.55 -2.56 27.58
CA GLY A 402 17.45 -2.45 26.43
C GLY A 402 18.89 -2.12 26.86
N TYR A 403 19.41 -1.01 26.33
CA TYR A 403 20.78 -0.57 26.55
C TYR A 403 20.96 0.38 27.75
N ASP A 404 19.89 0.66 28.51
CA ASP A 404 19.92 1.56 29.67
C ASP A 404 21.02 1.25 30.70
N PRO A 405 21.33 -0.04 31.01
CA PRO A 405 22.40 -0.36 31.96
C PRO A 405 23.80 0.02 31.48
N LEU A 406 23.99 0.13 30.16
CA LEU A 406 25.27 0.45 29.53
C LEU A 406 25.38 1.90 29.09
N PHE A 407 24.27 2.58 28.85
CA PHE A 407 24.27 3.96 28.39
C PHE A 407 24.47 4.94 29.56
N ILE A 408 25.52 5.77 29.48
CA ILE A 408 25.84 6.82 30.44
C ILE A 408 25.62 8.17 29.75
N PRO A 409 24.59 8.94 30.14
CA PRO A 409 24.30 10.24 29.55
C PRO A 409 25.42 11.25 29.74
N ASP A 410 25.54 12.20 28.81
CA ASP A 410 26.47 13.32 28.98
C ASP A 410 26.16 14.13 30.24
N GLY A 411 27.22 14.53 30.95
CA GLY A 411 27.10 15.22 32.24
C GLY A 411 26.68 14.32 33.41
N SER A 412 26.60 13.00 33.23
CA SER A 412 26.31 12.01 34.27
C SER A 412 27.45 10.99 34.42
N GLU A 413 27.65 10.51 35.65
CA GLU A 413 28.49 9.34 35.95
C GLU A 413 27.68 8.05 36.17
N GLN A 414 26.36 8.21 36.29
CA GLN A 414 25.38 7.13 36.44
C GLN A 414 24.89 6.68 35.06
N SER A 415 24.68 5.37 34.90
CA SER A 415 23.98 4.85 33.73
C SER A 415 22.51 5.28 33.75
N ALA A 416 21.86 5.24 32.59
CA ALA A 416 20.43 5.49 32.47
C ALA A 416 19.59 4.50 33.28
N ALA A 417 20.11 3.31 33.62
CA ALA A 417 19.42 2.36 34.48
C ALA A 417 19.57 2.61 35.99
N GLN A 418 20.44 3.54 36.39
CA GLN A 418 20.56 3.99 37.78
C GLN A 418 19.66 5.19 38.08
N MET A 419 19.19 5.89 37.06
CA MET A 419 18.27 7.01 37.19
C MET A 419 16.86 6.52 37.55
N SER A 420 16.12 7.32 38.31
CA SER A 420 14.70 7.08 38.57
C SER A 420 13.87 7.26 37.29
N GLN A 421 12.68 6.66 37.24
CA GLN A 421 11.78 6.83 36.09
C GLN A 421 11.41 8.31 35.86
N GLU A 422 11.25 9.10 36.93
CA GLU A 422 10.92 10.51 36.84
C GLU A 422 12.07 11.33 36.22
N GLU A 423 13.30 11.08 36.65
CA GLU A 423 14.49 11.71 36.07
C GLU A 423 14.64 11.36 34.58
N LYS A 424 14.47 10.08 34.22
CA LYS A 424 14.55 9.62 32.82
C LYS A 424 13.48 10.26 31.95
N ASN A 425 12.24 10.34 32.44
CA ASN A 425 11.16 10.98 31.70
C ASN A 425 11.43 12.46 31.43
N ARG A 426 12.23 13.12 32.28
CA ARG A 426 12.62 14.52 32.09
C ARG A 426 13.75 14.71 31.08
N VAL A 427 14.77 13.84 31.07
CA VAL A 427 16.01 14.09 30.32
C VAL A 427 16.22 13.18 29.11
N SER A 428 15.50 12.06 29.02
CA SER A 428 15.69 11.09 27.92
C SER A 428 15.18 11.60 26.58
N HIS A 429 15.72 11.03 25.51
CA HIS A 429 15.29 11.20 24.12
C HIS A 429 13.76 11.10 23.98
N ARG A 430 13.11 10.05 24.50
CA ARG A 430 11.65 9.92 24.43
C ARG A 430 10.93 11.01 25.20
N GLY A 431 11.37 11.33 26.42
CA GLY A 431 10.78 12.40 27.22
C GLY A 431 10.83 13.77 26.52
N GLN A 432 11.97 14.07 25.89
CA GLN A 432 12.16 15.28 25.08
C GLN A 432 11.31 15.26 23.81
N ALA A 433 11.18 14.12 23.13
CA ALA A 433 10.31 13.98 21.96
C ALA A 433 8.83 14.17 22.34
N ILE A 434 8.38 13.60 23.48
CA ILE A 434 7.03 13.81 24.02
C ILE A 434 6.79 15.29 24.33
N LYS A 435 7.76 15.99 24.92
CA LYS A 435 7.62 17.43 25.20
C LYS A 435 7.45 18.24 23.91
N LYS A 436 8.26 17.95 22.89
CA LYS A 436 8.11 18.58 21.56
C LYS A 436 6.75 18.25 20.92
N LEU A 437 6.28 17.00 21.07
CA LEU A 437 4.95 16.59 20.59
C LEU A 437 3.87 17.41 21.31
N GLN A 438 3.94 17.53 22.64
CA GLN A 438 2.99 18.26 23.48
C GLN A 438 2.80 19.72 23.05
N GLU A 439 3.85 20.36 22.54
CA GLU A 439 3.81 21.75 22.07
C GLU A 439 3.01 21.94 20.77
N GLN A 440 2.81 20.88 19.97
CA GLN A 440 2.33 21.00 18.59
C GLN A 440 1.12 20.12 18.26
N TRP A 441 0.96 18.95 18.90
CA TRP A 441 -0.01 17.93 18.46
C TRP A 441 -1.46 18.42 18.46
N GLN A 442 -1.86 19.21 19.45
CA GLN A 442 -3.25 19.65 19.58
C GLN A 442 -3.60 20.66 18.49
N VAL A 443 -2.70 21.62 18.25
CA VAL A 443 -2.85 22.59 17.16
C VAL A 443 -2.83 21.89 15.81
N TRP A 444 -1.94 20.92 15.61
CA TRP A 444 -1.87 20.14 14.37
C TRP A 444 -3.15 19.30 14.14
N LEU A 445 -3.68 18.68 15.20
CA LEU A 445 -4.86 17.82 15.10
C LEU A 445 -6.15 18.61 14.91
N GLU A 446 -6.34 19.67 15.70
CA GLU A 446 -7.57 20.50 15.74
C GLU A 446 -7.55 21.66 14.73
N GLY A 447 -6.38 22.03 14.20
CA GLY A 447 -6.24 23.08 13.19
C GLY A 447 -6.85 22.68 11.83
N GLU A 448 -7.41 23.67 11.13
CA GLU A 448 -7.82 23.53 9.73
C GLU A 448 -6.59 23.35 8.83
N ASN A 449 -6.70 22.47 7.83
CA ASN A 449 -5.66 22.26 6.83
C ASN A 449 -5.32 23.59 6.14
N VAL A 450 -4.06 24.02 6.21
CA VAL A 450 -3.55 25.12 5.37
C VAL A 450 -3.26 24.61 3.97
#